data_AF-A0A1R1X0T6-F1
#
_entry.id   AF-A0A1R1X0T6-F1
#
_cell.length_a   1.000
_cell.length_b   1.000
_cell.length_c   1.000
_cell.angle_alpha   90.00
_cell.angle_beta   90.00
_cell.angle_gamma   90.00
#
_symmetry.space_group_name_H-M   'P 1'
#
loop_
_entity.id
_entity.type
_entity.pdbx_description
1 polymer ?
#
loop_
_entity_poly.entity_id
_entity_poly.type
_entity_poly.pdbx_seq_one_letter_code
_entity_poly.pdbx_strand_id
1 'polypeptide(L)' 'MTYNIRGIKSVKEELEHYLNFSKSDSAKPDILALQETFLTKKTYRCRIPGYTCIEAKADHAKGGTGLLLA' A
#
# COMPACT_ATOMS: atom_id res chain seq x y z
N MET A 1 -9.23 5.24 4.08
CA MET A 1 -9.64 4.06 3.28
C MET A 1 -8.89 2.83 3.77
N THR A 2 -9.54 1.66 3.83
CA THR A 2 -8.87 0.38 4.12
C THR A 2 -9.09 -0.59 2.96
N TYR A 3 -8.08 -1.37 2.58
CA TYR A 3 -8.17 -2.33 1.48
C TYR A 3 -7.19 -3.48 1.62
N ASN A 4 -7.68 -4.71 1.49
CA ASN A 4 -6.84 -5.89 1.42
C ASN A 4 -6.31 -6.04 -0.01
N ILE A 5 -5.03 -5.75 -0.22
CA ILE A 5 -4.44 -5.60 -1.55
C ILE A 5 -3.90 -6.90 -2.13
N ARG A 6 -3.75 -7.95 -1.30
CA ARG A 6 -3.26 -9.29 -1.70
C ARG A 6 -1.98 -9.26 -2.56
N GLY A 7 -1.04 -8.42 -2.15
CA GLY A 7 0.24 -8.22 -2.82
C GLY A 7 0.31 -6.89 -3.56
N ILE A 8 1.06 -5.94 -2.98
CA ILE A 8 1.14 -4.58 -3.54
C ILE A 8 1.99 -4.49 -4.83
N LYS A 9 2.89 -5.45 -5.06
CA LYS A 9 3.85 -5.39 -6.17
C LYS A 9 3.18 -5.41 -7.54
N SER A 10 2.11 -6.18 -7.72
CA SER A 10 1.44 -6.35 -9.00
C SER A 10 0.42 -5.25 -9.30
N VAL A 11 -0.01 -4.49 -8.29
CA VAL A 11 -1.12 -3.52 -8.41
C VAL A 11 -0.71 -2.08 -8.08
N LYS A 12 0.60 -1.83 -7.89
CA LYS A 12 1.11 -0.53 -7.43
C LYS A 12 0.75 0.60 -8.41
N GLU A 13 0.95 0.38 -9.70
CA GLU A 13 0.66 1.40 -10.73
C GLU A 13 -0.84 1.70 -10.80
N GLU A 14 -1.70 0.67 -10.75
CA GLU A 14 -3.15 0.84 -10.72
C GLU A 14 -3.61 1.58 -9.46
N LEU A 15 -3.05 1.25 -8.29
CA LEU A 15 -3.33 1.95 -7.05
C LEU A 15 -2.92 3.43 -7.13
N GLU A 16 -1.74 3.73 -7.68
CA GLU A 16 -1.27 5.11 -7.85
C GLU A 16 -2.18 5.87 -8.82
N HIS A 17 -2.60 5.24 -9.93
CA HIS A 17 -3.58 5.82 -10.83
C HIS A 17 -4.90 6.10 -10.12
N TYR A 18 -5.45 5.15 -9.36
CA TYR A 18 -6.68 5.33 -8.59
C TYR A 18 -6.59 6.51 -7.62
N LEU A 19 -5.48 6.61 -6.88
CA LEU A 19 -5.25 7.69 -5.91
C LEU A 19 -5.05 9.06 -6.59
N ASN A 20 -4.55 9.09 -7.83
CA ASN A 20 -4.29 10.31 -8.60
C ASN A 20 -5.46 10.72 -9.51
N PHE A 21 -6.37 9.79 -9.86
CA PHE A 21 -7.48 10.06 -10.78
C PHE A 21 -8.59 10.91 -10.13
N SER A 22 -8.66 10.91 -8.79
CA SER A 22 -9.57 11.79 -8.06
C SER A 22 -9.10 13.24 -8.13
N LYS A 23 -9.45 13.95 -9.21
CA LYS A 23 -9.22 15.39 -9.37
C LYS A 23 -10.02 16.27 -8.40
N SER A 24 -10.95 15.68 -7.65
CA SER A 24 -11.57 16.32 -6.48
C SER A 24 -10.83 15.85 -5.24
N ASP A 25 -10.29 16.79 -4.43
CA ASP A 25 -9.66 16.47 -3.14
C ASP A 25 -10.56 15.61 -2.24
N SER A 26 -11.88 15.64 -2.46
CA SER A 26 -12.85 14.88 -1.68
C SER A 26 -12.78 13.35 -1.81
N ALA A 27 -12.06 12.79 -2.78
CA ALA A 27 -11.97 11.33 -2.96
C ALA A 27 -10.56 10.76 -2.76
N LYS A 28 -9.56 11.60 -2.43
CA LYS A 28 -8.26 11.13 -1.98
C LYS A 28 -8.32 10.88 -0.47
N PRO A 29 -8.08 9.65 0.01
CA PRO A 29 -8.16 9.36 1.45
C PRO A 29 -7.01 10.04 2.22
N ASP A 30 -7.28 10.63 3.39
CA ASP A 30 -6.20 11.17 4.24
C ASP A 30 -5.27 10.07 4.80
N ILE A 31 -5.84 8.89 5.04
CA ILE A 31 -5.14 7.71 5.54
C ILE A 31 -5.54 6.50 4.70
N LEU A 32 -4.55 5.78 4.19
CA LEU A 32 -4.70 4.51 3.47
C LEU A 32 -4.12 3.37 4.31
N ALA A 33 -4.94 2.37 4.63
CA ALA A 33 -4.52 1.14 5.29
C ALA A 33 -4.60 -0.05 4.33
N LEU A 34 -3.46 -0.60 3.94
CA LEU A 34 -3.35 -1.72 3.02
C LEU A 34 -2.92 -2.99 3.74
N GLN A 35 -3.76 -4.03 3.73
CA GLN A 35 -3.47 -5.35 4.31
C GLN A 35 -3.01 -6.36 3.26
N GLU A 36 -2.34 -7.42 3.72
CA GLU A 36 -1.76 -8.48 2.87
C GLU A 36 -0.86 -7.90 1.78
N THR A 37 0.01 -6.94 2.14
CA THR A 37 0.89 -6.28 1.16
C THR A 37 1.93 -7.23 0.54
N PHE A 38 2.16 -8.38 1.17
CA PHE A 38 3.21 -9.37 0.84
C PHE A 38 4.63 -8.77 0.78
N LEU A 39 4.84 -7.63 1.43
CA LEU A 39 6.16 -7.06 1.66
C LEU A 39 6.87 -7.81 2.78
N THR A 40 8.15 -8.10 2.56
CA THR A 40 9.02 -8.76 3.56
C THR A 40 10.16 -7.85 3.96
N LYS A 41 10.84 -8.11 5.09
CA LYS A 41 12.01 -7.30 5.50
C LYS A 41 13.13 -7.25 4.45
N LYS A 42 13.18 -8.21 3.52
CA LYS A 42 14.11 -8.22 2.37
C LYS A 42 13.68 -7.29 1.22
N THR A 43 12.41 -6.87 1.18
CA THR A 43 11.91 -5.93 0.17
C THR A 43 12.27 -4.49 0.52
N TYR A 44 12.60 -3.70 -0.51
CA TYR A 44 12.75 -2.25 -0.38
C TYR A 44 11.48 -1.59 0.15
N ARG A 45 11.61 -0.37 0.66
CA ARG A 45 10.47 0.44 1.11
C ARG A 45 9.52 0.70 -0.05
N CYS A 46 8.24 0.42 0.16
CA CYS A 46 7.18 0.85 -0.73
C CYS A 46 6.91 2.34 -0.51
N ARG A 47 6.73 3.06 -1.62
CA ARG A 47 6.41 4.49 -1.62
C ARG A 47 5.15 4.69 -2.43
N ILE A 48 4.20 5.42 -1.86
CA ILE A 48 3.01 5.92 -2.53
C ILE A 48 3.17 7.45 -2.61
N PRO A 49 3.21 8.05 -3.81
CA PRO A 49 3.39 9.49 -3.97
C PRO A 49 2.36 10.30 -3.18
N GLY A 50 2.83 11.31 -2.44
CA GLY A 50 1.97 12.17 -1.63
C GLY A 50 1.53 11.61 -0.28
N TYR A 51 2.09 10.47 0.15
CA TYR A 51 1.82 9.84 1.44
C TYR A 51 3.10 9.48 2.19
N THR A 52 3.00 9.42 3.52
CA THR A 52 4.09 8.92 4.36
C THR A 52 3.84 7.44 4.67
N CYS A 53 4.61 6.55 4.06
CA CYS A 53 4.40 5.12 4.22
C CYS A 53 5.09 4.57 5.48
N ILE A 54 4.30 3.97 6.38
CA ILE A 54 4.73 3.19 7.54
C ILE A 54 4.40 1.72 7.28
N GLU A 55 5.40 0.84 7.34
CA GLU A 55 5.29 -0.55 6.91
C GLU A 55 5.49 -1.52 8.07
N ALA A 56 4.56 -2.45 8.26
CA ALA A 56 4.78 -3.65 9.08
C ALA A 56 5.04 -4.83 8.13
N LYS A 57 6.32 -5.18 7.95
CA LYS A 57 6.75 -6.25 7.04
C LYS A 57 6.88 -7.59 7.75
N ALA A 58 6.47 -8.65 7.06
CA ALA A 58 6.68 -10.01 7.54
C ALA A 58 8.14 -10.45 7.38
N ASP A 59 8.60 -11.35 8.24
CA ASP A 59 9.97 -11.87 8.19
C ASP A 59 10.17 -12.84 7.02
N HIS A 60 9.38 -13.91 6.90
CA HIS A 60 9.63 -15.01 5.95
C HIS A 60 8.37 -15.75 5.42
N ALA A 61 7.18 -15.14 5.46
CA ALA A 61 5.97 -15.85 5.02
C ALA A 61 5.73 -15.73 3.51
N LYS A 62 5.79 -16.87 2.78
CA LYS A 62 5.06 -17.02 1.50
C LYS A 62 3.57 -16.91 1.82
N GLY A 63 2.95 -15.78 1.45
CA GLY A 63 1.53 -15.46 1.78
C GLY A 63 1.36 -14.44 2.93
N GLY A 64 2.28 -13.49 3.08
CA GLY A 64 2.45 -12.66 4.29
C GLY A 64 1.28 -11.77 4.74
N THR A 65 1.25 -11.51 6.04
CA THR A 65 0.31 -10.63 6.75
C THR A 65 0.79 -9.18 6.84
N GLY A 66 1.42 -8.67 5.78
CA GLY A 66 2.01 -7.32 5.79
C GLY A 66 0.96 -6.22 5.83
N LEU A 67 1.26 -5.11 6.51
CA LEU A 67 0.43 -3.90 6.56
C LEU A 67 1.24 -2.69 6.06
N LEU A 68 0.58 -1.80 5.33
CA LEU A 68 1.12 -0.47 5.01
C LEU A 68 0.08 0.59 5.38
N LEU A 69 0.48 1.56 6.20
CA LEU A 69 -0.25 2.80 6.44
C LEU A 69 0.40 3.90 5.61
N ALA A 70 -0.37 4.63 4.81
CA ALA A 70 0.08 5.71 3.94
C ALA A 70 -0.76 6.95 4.18
#